data_AF-A0A818TJU3-F1
#
_entry.id   AF-A0A818TJU3-F1
#
_cell.length_a   1.000
_cell.length_b   1.000
_cell.length_c   1.000
_cell.angle_alpha   90.00
_cell.angle_beta   90.00
_cell.angle_gamma   90.00
#
_symmetry.space_group_name_H-M   'P 1'
#
loop_
_entity.id
_entity.type
_entity.pdbx_description
1 polymer ?
#
loop_
_entity_poly.entity_id
_entity_poly.type
_entity_poly.pdbx_seq_one_letter_code
_entity_poly.pdbx_strand_id
1 'polypeptide(L)'
;MMATKLTDLLGEQILQHNESNLISTNQLDGKTVAFYFSAHWRPPCQSFTPRLAKAFNEANDEIKKKLDIVFISFDHKQEDFDEHFKEMPWKALPFTDRDRPTMLGEIFKVGSIPCLVVLSPSIEVITFEGVDEIDGDPNKALLKWSQGKRLFWTREARGNEYTWEDANCTECFMKPIVGSRYGCPNPECSYDLCETCLFSDKHEHPLVEYLIPNRKYSLETLLSHIPYLLDHKKEEEKIETKTMLKKDIKSIGFYFSAHWCTPCRTFTRELIEIYKTAEKNSHPFHIIFISCDRDQESFNNYRSEMPWPAAPMNSGSVLMRYFQFSVKGIPSLIVVSSDGTILSRHGRDHVTKFGVKALETWSQGEKLPHPPPDEYIWSYVRCDGCNMAPLIGQRYICPTCGNYELCSACEKKGHEHPLVLQPQPDD
;
A
#
# COMPACT_ATOMS: atom_id res chain seq x y z
N MET A 1 20.13 -11.64 13.93
CA MET A 1 19.62 -13.03 14.04
C MET A 1 18.19 -12.90 14.54
N MET A 2 17.17 -13.35 13.80
CA MET A 2 15.79 -13.31 14.32
C MET A 2 15.69 -14.36 15.41
N ALA A 3 15.36 -13.96 16.64
CA ALA A 3 15.10 -14.89 17.73
C ALA A 3 13.96 -15.84 17.33
N THR A 4 14.14 -17.13 17.59
CA THR A 4 13.16 -18.17 17.24
C THR A 4 12.56 -18.84 18.48
N LYS A 5 13.16 -18.59 19.65
CA LYS A 5 12.70 -19.08 20.96
C LYS A 5 12.80 -18.00 22.03
N LEU A 6 11.95 -18.07 23.05
CA LEU A 6 11.99 -17.13 24.18
C LEU A 6 13.32 -17.20 24.94
N THR A 7 13.97 -18.37 24.96
CA THR A 7 15.31 -18.55 25.53
C THR A 7 16.37 -17.72 24.81
N ASP A 8 16.22 -17.45 23.51
CA ASP A 8 17.13 -16.57 22.75
C ASP A 8 17.06 -15.13 23.30
N LEU A 9 15.91 -14.71 23.82
CA LEU A 9 15.67 -13.37 24.37
C LEU A 9 15.91 -13.29 25.88
N LEU A 10 15.39 -14.25 26.65
CA LEU A 10 15.37 -14.21 28.12
C LEU A 10 16.47 -15.06 28.79
N GLY A 11 17.16 -15.92 28.03
CA GLY A 11 18.09 -16.90 28.58
C GLY A 11 17.38 -18.17 29.04
N GLU A 12 18.14 -19.13 29.58
CA GLU A 12 17.61 -20.44 29.98
C GLU A 12 16.74 -20.39 31.25
N GLN A 13 16.95 -19.38 32.10
CA GLN A 13 16.32 -19.27 33.40
C GLN A 13 15.81 -17.86 33.70
N ILE A 14 14.67 -17.79 34.37
CA ILE A 14 14.02 -16.56 34.85
C ILE A 14 13.61 -16.72 36.30
N LEU A 15 13.39 -15.62 37.01
CA LEU A 15 12.93 -15.60 38.39
C LEU A 15 11.41 -15.80 38.47
N GLN A 16 10.97 -16.74 39.30
CA GLN A 16 9.58 -16.90 39.69
C GLN A 16 9.25 -15.96 40.86
N HIS A 17 8.10 -15.28 40.79
CA HIS A 17 7.60 -14.44 41.88
C HIS A 17 7.40 -15.23 43.18
N ASN A 18 7.61 -14.57 44.34
CA ASN A 18 7.43 -15.06 45.71
C ASN A 18 8.31 -16.23 46.19
N GLU A 19 8.94 -16.97 45.29
CA GLU A 19 9.84 -18.05 45.69
C GLU A 19 11.32 -17.67 45.49
N SER A 20 11.61 -16.60 44.74
CA SER A 20 12.98 -16.19 44.33
C SER A 20 13.79 -17.34 43.71
N ASN A 21 13.09 -18.36 43.21
CA ASN A 21 13.66 -19.53 42.57
C ASN A 21 13.86 -19.24 41.08
N LEU A 22 14.96 -19.75 40.52
CA LEU A 22 15.15 -19.78 39.08
C LEU A 22 14.32 -20.93 38.49
N ILE A 23 13.48 -20.60 37.51
CA ILE A 23 12.69 -21.56 36.72
C ILE A 23 13.15 -21.53 35.27
N SER A 24 12.90 -22.62 34.53
CA SER A 24 13.22 -22.67 33.10
C SER A 24 12.32 -21.74 32.31
N THR A 25 12.91 -20.96 31.40
CA THR A 25 12.18 -20.05 30.49
C THR A 25 11.15 -20.80 29.63
N ASN A 26 11.40 -22.06 29.29
CA ASN A 26 10.48 -22.89 28.49
C ASN A 26 9.11 -23.11 29.16
N GLN A 27 8.96 -22.79 30.46
CA GLN A 27 7.63 -22.75 31.10
C GLN A 27 6.70 -21.68 30.52
N LEU A 28 7.25 -20.73 29.76
CA LEU A 28 6.49 -19.71 29.03
C LEU A 28 6.14 -20.14 27.60
N ASP A 29 6.59 -21.30 27.15
CA ASP A 29 6.34 -21.77 25.78
C ASP A 29 4.83 -21.88 25.50
N GLY A 30 4.41 -21.42 24.33
CA GLY A 30 3.01 -21.42 23.92
C GLY A 30 2.17 -20.29 24.52
N LYS A 31 2.72 -19.45 25.40
CA LYS A 31 2.03 -18.28 25.95
C LYS A 31 2.38 -17.00 25.20
N THR A 32 1.48 -16.02 25.27
CA THR A 32 1.83 -14.62 25.07
C THR A 32 2.69 -14.17 26.24
N VAL A 33 3.76 -13.41 25.97
CA VAL A 33 4.64 -12.87 27.01
C VAL A 33 4.78 -11.37 26.84
N ALA A 34 4.43 -10.61 27.88
CA ALA A 34 4.69 -9.17 27.92
C ALA A 34 6.02 -8.87 28.61
N PHE A 35 6.89 -8.14 27.92
CA PHE A 35 8.16 -7.64 28.43
C PHE A 35 7.93 -6.26 29.05
N TYR A 36 8.03 -6.20 30.38
CA TYR A 36 7.79 -4.99 31.15
C TYR A 36 9.13 -4.34 31.53
N PHE A 37 9.51 -3.30 30.80
CA PHE A 37 10.71 -2.51 31.06
C PHE A 37 10.39 -1.42 32.08
N SER A 38 11.02 -1.49 33.25
CA SER A 38 10.69 -0.63 34.38
C SER A 38 11.86 -0.49 35.35
N ALA A 39 11.78 0.49 36.26
CA ALA A 39 12.76 0.67 37.33
C ALA A 39 12.12 1.33 38.56
N HIS A 40 12.59 0.95 39.74
CA HIS A 40 12.16 1.47 41.03
C HIS A 40 12.38 2.98 41.14
N TRP A 41 13.54 3.46 40.68
CA TRP A 41 13.95 4.86 40.81
C TRP A 41 13.15 5.85 39.93
N ARG A 42 12.24 5.36 39.08
CA ARG A 42 11.53 6.16 38.08
C ARG A 42 10.05 6.38 38.47
N PRO A 43 9.61 7.62 38.76
CA PRO A 43 8.24 7.88 39.26
C PRO A 43 7.10 7.40 38.34
N PRO A 44 7.16 7.55 36.99
CA PRO A 44 6.15 6.97 36.11
C PRO A 44 6.04 5.44 36.21
N CYS A 45 7.16 4.75 36.46
CA CYS A 45 7.19 3.30 36.66
C CYS A 45 6.53 2.90 37.98
N GLN A 46 6.82 3.63 39.07
CA GLN A 46 6.17 3.44 40.37
C GLN A 46 4.65 3.66 40.29
N SER A 47 4.21 4.59 39.43
CA SER A 47 2.79 4.88 39.25
C SER A 47 2.07 3.81 38.43
N PHE A 48 2.72 3.28 37.38
CA PHE A 48 2.14 2.30 36.47
C PHE A 48 2.12 0.87 37.02
N THR A 49 3.16 0.45 37.76
CA THR A 49 3.31 -0.93 38.26
C THR A 49 2.10 -1.43 39.04
N PRO A 50 1.55 -0.66 40.02
CA PRO A 50 0.36 -1.11 40.77
C PRO A 50 -0.89 -1.26 39.90
N ARG A 51 -1.03 -0.45 38.84
CA ARG A 51 -2.17 -0.55 37.91
C ARG A 51 -2.10 -1.83 37.09
N LEU A 52 -0.93 -2.12 36.53
CA LEU A 52 -0.70 -3.36 35.78
C LEU A 52 -0.86 -4.59 36.69
N ALA A 53 -0.30 -4.56 37.90
CA ALA A 53 -0.42 -5.62 38.90
C ALA A 53 -1.89 -5.88 39.28
N LYS A 54 -2.65 -4.81 39.55
CA LYS A 54 -4.09 -4.91 39.83
C LYS A 54 -4.85 -5.55 38.67
N ALA A 55 -4.66 -5.04 37.45
CA ALA A 55 -5.33 -5.58 36.26
C ALA A 55 -5.01 -7.07 36.04
N PHE A 56 -3.73 -7.45 36.15
CA PHE A 56 -3.31 -8.83 35.98
C PHE A 56 -3.87 -9.74 37.08
N ASN A 57 -3.91 -9.29 38.33
CA ASN A 57 -4.48 -10.05 39.45
C ASN A 57 -6.00 -10.24 39.32
N GLU A 58 -6.72 -9.25 38.80
CA GLU A 58 -8.17 -9.31 38.58
C GLU A 58 -8.56 -10.11 37.32
N ALA A 59 -7.61 -10.38 36.41
CA ALA A 59 -7.86 -11.18 35.23
C ALA A 59 -8.29 -12.62 35.56
N ASN A 60 -9.18 -13.18 34.74
CA ASN A 60 -9.64 -14.55 34.90
C ASN A 60 -8.53 -15.59 34.65
N ASP A 61 -8.72 -16.81 35.16
CA ASP A 61 -7.72 -17.88 35.08
C ASP A 61 -7.40 -18.30 33.64
N GLU A 62 -8.36 -18.19 32.72
CA GLU A 62 -8.14 -18.50 31.30
C GLU A 62 -7.18 -17.53 30.63
N ILE A 63 -7.21 -16.24 31.01
CA ILE A 63 -6.24 -15.23 30.59
C ILE A 63 -4.86 -15.57 31.17
N LYS A 64 -4.78 -15.82 32.48
CA LYS A 64 -3.51 -16.11 33.19
C LYS A 64 -2.84 -17.41 32.74
N LYS A 65 -3.60 -18.38 32.20
CA LYS A 65 -3.05 -19.58 31.55
C LYS A 65 -2.33 -19.27 30.23
N LYS A 66 -2.75 -18.23 29.51
CA LYS A 66 -2.29 -17.91 28.15
C LYS A 66 -1.36 -16.70 28.06
N LEU A 67 -1.33 -15.86 29.10
CA LEU A 67 -0.54 -14.64 29.17
C LEU A 67 0.35 -14.66 30.41
N ASP A 68 1.62 -14.31 30.23
CA ASP A 68 2.58 -14.09 31.31
C ASP A 68 3.29 -12.74 31.13
N ILE A 69 3.87 -12.23 32.21
CA ILE A 69 4.62 -10.96 32.19
C ILE A 69 6.02 -11.24 32.74
N VAL A 70 7.03 -10.67 32.08
CA VAL A 70 8.43 -10.73 32.51
C VAL A 70 8.94 -9.32 32.74
N PHE A 71 9.27 -9.03 33.99
CA PHE A 71 9.91 -7.79 34.40
C PHE A 71 11.37 -7.75 33.93
N ILE A 72 11.70 -6.71 33.19
CA ILE A 72 13.03 -6.39 32.69
C ILE A 72 13.49 -5.12 33.42
N SER A 73 14.29 -5.32 34.47
CA SER A 73 14.69 -4.24 35.36
C SER A 73 15.80 -3.37 34.77
N PHE A 74 15.61 -2.07 34.88
CA PHE A 74 16.62 -1.04 34.62
C PHE A 74 17.16 -0.46 35.95
N ASP A 75 16.95 -1.17 37.07
CA ASP A 75 17.48 -0.80 38.37
C ASP A 75 19.00 -0.95 38.41
N HIS A 76 19.65 -0.05 39.15
CA HIS A 76 21.10 -0.03 39.28
C HIS A 76 21.61 -0.92 40.41
N LYS A 77 20.75 -1.26 41.37
CA LYS A 77 21.11 -2.00 42.59
C LYS A 77 20.13 -3.14 42.85
N GLN A 78 20.62 -4.22 43.46
CA GLN A 78 19.82 -5.39 43.79
C GLN A 78 18.70 -5.03 44.76
N GLU A 79 18.96 -4.13 45.71
CA GLU A 79 17.96 -3.73 46.71
C GLU A 79 16.78 -2.98 46.07
N ASP A 80 17.05 -2.13 45.07
CA ASP A 80 16.02 -1.40 44.32
C ASP A 80 15.19 -2.38 43.47
N PHE A 81 15.84 -3.35 42.82
CA PHE A 81 15.18 -4.42 42.09
C PHE A 81 14.27 -5.24 43.00
N ASP A 82 14.79 -5.69 44.15
CA ASP A 82 14.07 -6.54 45.09
C ASP A 82 12.84 -5.81 45.64
N GLU A 83 12.98 -4.52 45.98
CA GLU A 83 11.86 -3.73 46.48
C GLU A 83 10.75 -3.57 45.43
N HIS A 84 11.12 -3.26 44.19
CA HIS A 84 10.15 -3.07 43.11
C HIS A 84 9.49 -4.38 42.68
N PHE A 85 10.25 -5.47 42.63
CA PHE A 85 9.76 -6.78 42.21
C PHE A 85 8.78 -7.42 43.21
N LYS A 86 8.85 -7.07 44.50
CA LYS A 86 7.91 -7.55 45.53
C LYS A 86 6.44 -7.25 45.21
N GLU A 87 6.17 -6.13 44.53
CA GLU A 87 4.81 -5.69 44.21
C GLU A 87 4.23 -6.37 42.95
N MET A 88 5.03 -7.16 42.23
CA MET A 88 4.69 -7.66 40.90
C MET A 88 4.27 -9.14 40.90
N PRO A 89 3.05 -9.52 40.51
CA PRO A 89 2.58 -10.92 40.56
C PRO A 89 3.15 -11.85 39.47
N TRP A 90 4.23 -11.45 38.79
CA TRP A 90 4.75 -12.08 37.57
C TRP A 90 6.26 -12.30 37.62
N LYS A 91 6.86 -12.83 36.55
CA LYS A 91 8.26 -13.28 36.53
C LYS A 91 9.24 -12.13 36.27
N ALA A 92 10.53 -12.34 36.48
CA ALA A 92 11.56 -11.34 36.15
C ALA A 92 12.80 -11.98 35.51
N LEU A 93 13.55 -11.19 34.75
CA LEU A 93 14.94 -11.53 34.46
C LEU A 93 15.77 -11.52 35.75
N PRO A 94 16.72 -12.45 35.94
CA PRO A 94 17.63 -12.40 37.07
C PRO A 94 18.42 -11.10 37.06
N PHE A 95 18.47 -10.39 38.19
CA PHE A 95 19.22 -9.14 38.30
C PHE A 95 20.72 -9.31 37.99
N THR A 96 21.26 -10.52 38.17
CA THR A 96 22.64 -10.87 37.83
C THR A 96 22.94 -10.80 36.33
N ASP A 97 21.93 -10.92 35.46
CA ASP A 97 22.08 -10.77 34.00
C ASP A 97 21.98 -9.28 33.62
N ARG A 98 23.09 -8.55 33.81
CA ARG A 98 23.15 -7.09 33.66
C ARG A 98 23.15 -6.61 32.21
N ASP A 99 23.55 -7.45 31.26
CA ASP A 99 23.69 -7.07 29.84
C ASP A 99 22.38 -7.25 29.07
N ARG A 100 21.57 -8.26 29.44
CA ARG A 100 20.34 -8.62 28.72
C ARG A 100 19.27 -7.53 28.75
N PRO A 101 18.99 -6.80 29.85
CA PRO A 101 18.05 -5.68 29.84
C PRO A 101 18.41 -4.61 28.81
N THR A 102 19.69 -4.25 28.69
CA THR A 102 20.19 -3.28 27.71
C THR A 102 20.03 -3.81 26.28
N MET A 103 20.44 -5.06 26.03
CA MET A 103 20.24 -5.72 24.73
C MET A 103 18.76 -5.75 24.30
N LEU A 104 17.86 -6.13 25.20
CA LEU A 104 16.42 -6.16 24.92
C LEU A 104 15.86 -4.76 24.69
N GLY A 105 16.32 -3.77 25.45
CA GLY A 105 15.99 -2.36 25.21
C GLY A 105 16.37 -1.89 23.80
N GLU A 106 17.54 -2.29 23.31
CA GLU A 106 18.00 -1.99 21.95
C GLU A 106 17.24 -2.73 20.85
N ILE A 107 16.87 -4.00 21.08
CA ILE A 107 16.09 -4.83 20.16
C ILE A 107 14.69 -4.25 19.98
N PHE A 108 14.02 -3.93 21.10
CA PHE A 108 12.65 -3.43 21.10
C PHE A 108 12.55 -1.90 21.01
N LYS A 109 13.68 -1.21 20.81
CA LYS A 109 13.76 0.26 20.65
C LYS A 109 13.06 1.00 21.79
N VAL A 110 13.30 0.57 23.02
CA VAL A 110 12.72 1.17 24.23
C VAL A 110 13.28 2.57 24.42
N GLY A 111 12.51 3.60 24.04
CA GLY A 111 12.90 5.00 24.15
C GLY A 111 12.70 5.61 25.54
N SER A 112 11.78 5.07 26.33
CA SER A 112 11.52 5.51 27.71
C SER A 112 10.89 4.39 28.54
N ILE A 113 10.93 4.53 29.86
CA ILE A 113 10.25 3.61 30.80
C ILE A 113 9.20 4.37 31.63
N PRO A 114 8.04 3.76 31.94
CA PRO A 114 7.69 2.36 31.68
C PRO A 114 7.43 2.07 30.20
N CYS A 115 7.82 0.89 29.74
CA CYS A 115 7.49 0.38 28.40
C CYS A 115 7.03 -1.07 28.54
N LEU A 116 5.97 -1.44 27.83
CA LEU A 116 5.35 -2.76 27.90
C LEU A 116 5.14 -3.28 26.48
N VAL A 117 6.00 -4.21 26.08
CA VAL A 117 5.98 -4.82 24.75
C VAL A 117 5.39 -6.22 24.85
N VAL A 118 4.37 -6.53 24.05
CA VAL A 118 3.68 -7.81 24.12
C VAL A 118 4.06 -8.68 22.94
N LEU A 119 4.49 -9.92 23.21
CA LEU A 119 4.93 -10.89 22.21
C LEU A 119 3.97 -12.07 22.14
N SER A 120 3.65 -12.53 20.93
CA SER A 120 2.93 -13.77 20.69
C SER A 120 3.76 -14.99 21.11
N PRO A 121 3.16 -16.20 21.17
CA PRO A 121 3.91 -17.45 21.34
C PRO A 121 4.99 -17.68 20.27
N SER A 122 4.83 -17.09 19.08
CA SER A 122 5.78 -17.12 17.97
C SER A 122 6.84 -16.00 18.03
N ILE A 123 6.89 -15.22 19.13
CA ILE A 123 7.84 -14.12 19.36
C ILE A 123 7.61 -12.94 18.41
N GLU A 124 6.42 -12.86 17.82
CA GLU A 124 6.03 -11.70 17.04
C GLU A 124 5.47 -10.63 17.96
N VAL A 125 5.79 -9.36 17.71
CA VAL A 125 5.25 -8.26 18.50
C VAL A 125 3.75 -8.09 18.21
N ILE A 126 2.94 -8.20 19.26
CA ILE A 126 1.50 -7.92 19.29
C ILE A 126 1.26 -6.40 19.47
N THR A 127 1.99 -5.74 20.36
CA THR A 127 1.90 -4.29 20.57
C THR A 127 3.17 -3.74 21.23
N PHE A 128 3.51 -2.49 20.89
CA PHE A 128 4.49 -1.66 21.62
C PHE A 128 3.81 -0.66 22.58
N GLU A 129 2.49 -0.53 22.50
CA GLU A 129 1.66 0.45 23.23
C GLU A 129 1.03 -0.18 24.48
N GLY A 130 1.64 -1.21 25.06
CA GLY A 130 1.04 -1.95 26.17
C GLY A 130 0.73 -1.09 27.40
N VAL A 131 1.48 0.00 27.62
CA VAL A 131 1.20 0.97 28.68
C VAL A 131 -0.10 1.73 28.40
N ASP A 132 -0.25 2.29 27.20
CA ASP A 132 -1.44 3.05 26.80
C ASP A 132 -2.68 2.16 26.74
N GLU A 133 -2.53 0.91 26.31
CA GLU A 133 -3.61 -0.08 26.29
C GLU A 133 -4.14 -0.39 27.71
N ILE A 134 -3.25 -0.48 28.70
CA ILE A 134 -3.60 -0.67 30.11
C ILE A 134 -4.22 0.60 30.69
N ASP A 135 -3.69 1.78 30.38
CA ASP A 135 -4.25 3.04 30.88
C ASP A 135 -5.63 3.36 30.26
N GLY A 136 -5.92 2.82 29.06
CA GLY A 136 -7.23 2.92 28.40
C GLY A 136 -8.27 1.93 28.92
N ASP A 137 -8.06 0.63 28.72
CA ASP A 137 -8.98 -0.43 29.18
C ASP A 137 -8.19 -1.71 29.51
N PRO A 138 -7.83 -1.93 30.79
CA PRO A 138 -6.99 -3.05 31.19
C PRO A 138 -7.62 -4.41 30.88
N ASN A 139 -8.94 -4.56 31.03
CA ASN A 139 -9.62 -5.84 30.80
C ASN A 139 -9.59 -6.20 29.32
N LYS A 140 -9.86 -5.22 28.46
CA LYS A 140 -9.78 -5.38 27.00
C LYS A 140 -8.34 -5.65 26.55
N ALA A 141 -7.36 -4.95 27.12
CA ALA A 141 -5.94 -5.16 26.83
C ALA A 141 -5.50 -6.59 27.17
N LEU A 142 -5.74 -7.05 28.41
CA LEU A 142 -5.35 -8.40 28.84
C LEU A 142 -6.09 -9.49 28.05
N LEU A 143 -7.38 -9.31 27.74
CA LEU A 143 -8.12 -10.23 26.89
C LEU A 143 -7.49 -10.29 25.48
N LYS A 144 -7.20 -9.14 24.86
CA LYS A 144 -6.52 -9.04 23.56
C LYS A 144 -5.18 -9.79 23.58
N TRP A 145 -4.34 -9.55 24.59
CA TRP A 145 -3.03 -10.18 24.69
C TRP A 145 -3.13 -11.69 24.91
N SER A 146 -4.06 -12.16 25.74
CA SER A 146 -4.26 -13.59 26.04
C SER A 146 -4.69 -14.44 24.84
N GLN A 147 -5.22 -13.81 23.79
CA GLN A 147 -5.60 -14.52 22.58
C GLN A 147 -4.38 -14.96 21.78
N GLY A 148 -3.18 -14.44 22.06
CA GLY A 148 -1.92 -14.83 21.40
C GLY A 148 -1.88 -14.54 19.91
N LYS A 149 -2.90 -13.85 19.40
CA LYS A 149 -3.02 -13.44 18.02
C LYS A 149 -2.41 -12.05 17.90
N ARG A 150 -1.37 -11.95 17.08
CA ARG A 150 -1.13 -10.72 16.31
C ARG A 150 -2.47 -10.40 15.63
N LEU A 151 -3.02 -9.21 15.79
CA LEU A 151 -4.22 -8.82 15.05
C LEU A 151 -3.86 -8.71 13.56
N PHE A 152 -3.79 -9.84 12.89
CA PHE A 152 -4.13 -10.00 11.49
C PHE A 152 -5.30 -10.96 11.50
N TRP A 153 -6.53 -10.45 11.43
CA TRP A 153 -7.64 -11.31 11.03
C TRP A 153 -7.43 -11.59 9.54
N THR A 154 -6.81 -12.71 9.22
CA THR A 154 -6.94 -13.28 7.88
C THR A 154 -8.31 -13.97 7.83
N ARG A 155 -9.15 -13.59 6.87
CA ARG A 155 -10.29 -14.42 6.48
C ARG A 155 -10.11 -14.79 5.03
N GLU A 156 -10.51 -15.99 4.65
CA GLU A 156 -10.54 -16.35 3.24
C GLU A 156 -11.65 -15.56 2.54
N ALA A 157 -11.36 -15.06 1.34
CA ALA A 157 -12.35 -14.46 0.47
C ALA A 157 -13.46 -15.47 0.13
N ARG A 158 -14.72 -15.03 0.21
CA ARG A 158 -15.88 -15.86 -0.14
C ARG A 158 -16.51 -15.35 -1.42
N GLY A 159 -16.82 -16.27 -2.33
CA GLY A 159 -17.51 -15.94 -3.58
C GLY A 159 -16.71 -14.97 -4.45
N ASN A 160 -17.23 -13.76 -4.65
CA ASN A 160 -16.68 -12.73 -5.54
C ASN A 160 -15.85 -11.65 -4.80
N GLU A 161 -15.50 -11.89 -3.53
CA GLU A 161 -14.65 -10.97 -2.77
C GLU A 161 -13.21 -10.97 -3.30
N TYR A 162 -12.59 -9.80 -3.34
CA TYR A 162 -11.20 -9.65 -3.74
C TYR A 162 -10.28 -9.56 -2.52
N THR A 163 -9.09 -10.14 -2.63
CA THR A 163 -8.06 -10.12 -1.59
C THR A 163 -6.98 -9.10 -1.93
N TRP A 164 -6.82 -8.08 -1.09
CA TRP A 164 -5.80 -7.06 -1.20
C TRP A 164 -4.55 -7.45 -0.41
N GLU A 165 -3.72 -8.34 -0.99
CA GLU A 165 -2.55 -8.96 -0.34
C GLU A 165 -1.63 -7.96 0.39
N ASP A 166 -1.39 -6.82 -0.25
CA ASP A 166 -0.46 -5.80 0.24
C ASP A 166 -1.12 -4.71 1.10
N ALA A 167 -2.42 -4.83 1.41
CA ALA A 167 -3.17 -3.83 2.17
C ALA A 167 -3.58 -4.34 3.55
N ASN A 168 -3.52 -3.46 4.54
CA ASN A 168 -4.05 -3.70 5.87
C ASN A 168 -5.03 -2.59 6.28
N CYS A 169 -6.11 -2.97 6.97
CA CYS A 169 -7.01 -1.99 7.57
C CYS A 169 -6.29 -1.30 8.74
N THR A 170 -6.24 0.02 8.79
CA THR A 170 -5.58 0.80 9.85
C THR A 170 -6.29 0.64 11.19
N GLU A 171 -7.61 0.47 11.21
CA GLU A 171 -8.39 0.40 12.46
C GLU A 171 -8.41 -1.01 13.07
N CYS A 172 -8.67 -2.04 12.26
CA CYS A 172 -8.77 -3.42 12.76
C CYS A 172 -7.56 -4.29 12.45
N PHE A 173 -6.56 -3.75 11.75
CA PHE A 173 -5.33 -4.43 11.34
C PHE A 173 -5.55 -5.68 10.48
N MET A 174 -6.74 -5.87 9.90
CA MET A 174 -7.04 -6.93 8.94
C MET A 174 -6.04 -6.88 7.78
N LYS A 175 -5.27 -7.95 7.58
CA LYS A 175 -4.35 -8.14 6.45
C LYS A 175 -4.43 -9.60 5.98
N PRO A 176 -4.60 -9.86 4.67
CA PRO A 176 -4.97 -8.88 3.66
C PRO A 176 -6.38 -8.32 3.90
N ILE A 177 -6.66 -7.10 3.43
CA ILE A 177 -8.04 -6.63 3.36
C ILE A 177 -8.79 -7.53 2.39
N VAL A 178 -9.95 -8.05 2.80
CA VAL A 178 -10.80 -8.93 1.97
C VAL A 178 -12.16 -8.28 1.75
N GLY A 179 -12.55 -8.12 0.49
CA GLY A 179 -13.74 -7.37 0.07
C GLY A 179 -13.41 -5.94 -0.35
N SER A 180 -14.29 -4.99 -0.02
CA SER A 180 -14.06 -3.58 -0.32
C SER A 180 -12.95 -2.98 0.55
N ARG A 181 -12.07 -2.23 -0.10
CA ARG A 181 -10.96 -1.48 0.48
C ARG A 181 -11.20 0.00 0.24
N TYR A 182 -11.06 0.81 1.28
CA TYR A 182 -11.21 2.26 1.23
C TYR A 182 -9.88 2.89 1.62
N GLY A 183 -9.20 3.56 0.70
CA GLY A 183 -7.90 4.14 0.98
C GLY A 183 -7.94 5.66 0.92
N CYS A 184 -7.04 6.28 1.67
CA CYS A 184 -6.76 7.70 1.53
C CYS A 184 -6.06 7.93 0.17
N PRO A 185 -6.56 8.86 -0.67
CA PRO A 185 -5.92 9.19 -1.93
C PRO A 185 -4.70 10.13 -1.79
N ASN A 186 -4.43 10.65 -0.60
CA ASN A 186 -3.27 11.51 -0.34
C ASN A 186 -1.98 10.65 -0.38
N PRO A 187 -1.00 10.96 -1.26
CA PRO A 187 0.21 10.15 -1.42
C PRO A 187 1.07 10.06 -0.15
N GLU A 188 0.97 11.04 0.75
CA GLU A 188 1.71 11.08 2.01
C GLU A 188 0.95 10.37 3.16
N CYS A 189 -0.18 9.71 2.86
CA CYS A 189 -1.06 9.11 3.85
C CYS A 189 -1.34 7.64 3.55
N SER A 190 -0.79 6.73 4.36
CA SER A 190 -0.98 5.28 4.25
C SER A 190 -2.17 4.77 5.07
N TYR A 191 -3.31 5.45 4.97
CA TYR A 191 -4.53 5.10 5.71
C TYR A 191 -5.49 4.29 4.83
N ASP A 192 -5.83 3.08 5.26
CA ASP A 192 -6.69 2.15 4.54
C ASP A 192 -7.70 1.53 5.49
N LEU A 193 -8.97 1.39 5.10
CA LEU A 193 -10.02 0.76 5.87
C LEU A 193 -10.63 -0.42 5.12
N CYS A 194 -11.01 -1.47 5.86
CA CYS A 194 -11.98 -2.44 5.36
C CYS A 194 -13.40 -1.87 5.45
N GLU A 195 -14.32 -2.45 4.69
CA GLU A 195 -15.75 -2.08 4.67
C GLU A 195 -16.38 -1.95 6.06
N THR A 196 -16.06 -2.87 6.98
CA THR A 196 -16.62 -2.84 8.34
C THR A 196 -16.13 -1.65 9.16
N CYS A 197 -14.87 -1.24 8.97
CA CYS A 197 -14.29 -0.12 9.72
C CYS A 197 -14.66 1.24 9.15
N LEU A 198 -15.07 1.32 7.87
CA LEU A 198 -15.49 2.57 7.24
C LEU A 198 -16.60 3.29 8.03
N PHE A 199 -17.53 2.57 8.65
CA PHE A 199 -18.63 3.17 9.42
C PHE A 199 -18.19 3.91 10.68
N SER A 200 -16.96 3.67 11.15
CA SER A 200 -16.39 4.32 12.34
C SER A 200 -15.27 5.30 11.96
N ASP A 201 -15.15 5.65 10.68
CA ASP A 201 -14.09 6.50 10.16
C ASP A 201 -14.08 7.88 10.82
N LYS A 202 -12.89 8.31 11.22
CA LYS A 202 -12.59 9.65 11.77
C LYS A 202 -11.41 10.29 11.05
N HIS A 203 -10.98 9.72 9.92
CA HIS A 203 -9.84 10.21 9.18
C HIS A 203 -10.11 11.60 8.59
N GLU A 204 -9.11 12.46 8.67
CA GLU A 204 -9.25 13.86 8.25
C GLU A 204 -9.39 14.00 6.72
N HIS A 205 -8.88 13.04 5.95
CA HIS A 205 -9.02 13.02 4.50
C HIS A 205 -10.21 12.16 4.05
N PRO A 206 -10.94 12.56 3.00
CA PRO A 206 -11.95 11.71 2.39
C PRO A 206 -11.34 10.40 1.86
N LEU A 207 -11.91 9.27 2.26
CA LEU A 207 -11.54 7.96 1.72
C LEU A 207 -12.25 7.68 0.41
N VAL A 208 -11.58 6.95 -0.48
CA VAL A 208 -12.12 6.48 -1.76
C VAL A 208 -12.11 4.96 -1.80
N GLU A 209 -13.17 4.36 -2.33
CA GLU A 209 -13.20 2.92 -2.58
C GLU A 209 -12.23 2.58 -3.71
N TYR A 210 -11.38 1.58 -3.47
CA TYR A 210 -10.41 1.12 -4.45
C TYR A 210 -11.09 0.11 -5.40
N LEU A 211 -10.96 0.37 -6.69
CA LEU A 211 -11.49 -0.50 -7.74
C LEU A 211 -10.67 -1.79 -7.84
N ILE A 212 -11.36 -2.92 -7.92
CA ILE A 212 -10.73 -4.25 -8.01
C ILE A 212 -9.96 -4.35 -9.34
N PRO A 213 -8.66 -4.69 -9.31
CA PRO A 213 -7.89 -4.89 -10.53
C PRO A 213 -8.51 -5.98 -11.42
N ASN A 214 -8.43 -5.81 -12.73
CA ASN A 214 -8.98 -6.74 -13.75
C ASN A 214 -10.51 -6.96 -13.73
N ARG A 215 -11.25 -6.32 -12.82
CA ARG A 215 -12.71 -6.31 -12.87
C ARG A 215 -13.17 -5.26 -13.87
N LYS A 216 -14.09 -5.61 -14.77
CA LYS A 216 -14.67 -4.65 -15.72
C LYS A 216 -15.70 -3.77 -14.99
N TYR A 217 -15.54 -2.46 -15.08
CA TYR A 217 -16.48 -1.46 -14.58
C TYR A 217 -16.96 -0.59 -15.75
N SER A 218 -18.25 -0.25 -15.79
CA SER A 218 -18.77 0.70 -16.77
C SER A 218 -18.12 2.07 -16.57
N LEU A 219 -18.13 2.90 -17.61
CA LEU A 219 -17.61 4.25 -17.53
C LEU A 219 -18.33 5.08 -16.44
N GLU A 220 -19.63 4.85 -16.27
CA GLU A 220 -20.42 5.47 -15.19
C GLU A 220 -19.89 5.09 -13.81
N THR A 221 -19.62 3.81 -13.56
CA THR A 221 -19.05 3.36 -12.29
C THR A 221 -17.63 3.86 -12.09
N LEU A 222 -16.78 3.87 -13.13
CA LEU A 222 -15.42 4.42 -13.00
C LEU A 222 -15.46 5.90 -12.58
N LEU A 223 -16.34 6.67 -13.22
CA LEU A 223 -16.46 8.10 -12.98
C LEU A 223 -17.18 8.45 -11.67
N SER A 224 -18.02 7.56 -11.12
CA SER A 224 -18.64 7.79 -9.81
C SER A 224 -17.63 7.85 -8.65
N HIS A 225 -16.43 7.28 -8.84
CA HIS A 225 -15.33 7.35 -7.88
C HIS A 225 -14.54 8.67 -7.95
N ILE A 226 -14.87 9.54 -8.91
CA ILE A 226 -14.29 10.86 -9.09
C ILE A 226 -15.43 11.88 -8.93
N PRO A 227 -15.58 12.53 -7.77
CA PRO A 227 -16.78 13.31 -7.46
C PRO A 227 -16.96 14.53 -8.39
N TYR A 228 -15.85 15.11 -8.85
CA TYR A 228 -15.83 16.21 -9.81
C TYR A 228 -14.53 16.21 -10.60
N LEU A 229 -14.56 16.82 -11.78
CA LEU A 229 -13.39 17.17 -12.58
C LEU A 229 -13.10 18.66 -12.44
N LEU A 230 -11.87 19.05 -12.75
CA LEU A 230 -11.42 20.44 -12.76
C LEU A 230 -11.42 20.96 -14.22
N ASP A 231 -11.97 22.14 -14.48
CA ASP A 231 -12.05 22.74 -15.82
C ASP A 231 -10.75 23.43 -16.24
N HIS A 232 -10.16 23.08 -17.37
CA HIS A 232 -8.84 23.61 -17.80
C HIS A 232 -8.75 25.13 -17.97
N LYS A 233 -9.87 25.84 -18.14
CA LYS A 233 -9.92 27.29 -18.35
C LYS A 233 -10.12 28.09 -17.06
N LYS A 234 -10.58 27.45 -15.98
CA LYS A 234 -10.94 28.12 -14.72
C LYS A 234 -10.52 27.25 -13.54
N GLU A 235 -9.48 27.70 -12.82
CA GLU A 235 -8.83 26.93 -11.75
C GLU A 235 -9.80 26.44 -10.65
N GLU A 236 -10.85 27.20 -10.35
CA GLU A 236 -11.80 26.88 -9.27
C GLU A 236 -13.10 26.22 -9.75
N GLU A 237 -13.34 26.11 -11.07
CA GLU A 237 -14.61 25.56 -11.57
C GLU A 237 -14.59 24.02 -11.54
N LYS A 238 -15.51 23.46 -10.75
CA LYS A 238 -15.74 22.03 -10.61
C LYS A 238 -16.82 21.59 -11.58
N ILE A 239 -16.51 20.62 -12.43
CA ILE A 239 -17.45 19.96 -13.33
C ILE A 239 -17.94 18.69 -12.65
N GLU A 240 -19.24 18.59 -12.39
CA GLU A 240 -19.81 17.34 -11.89
C GLU A 240 -19.62 16.22 -12.92
N THR A 241 -18.95 15.13 -12.53
CA THR A 241 -18.57 14.07 -13.47
C THR A 241 -19.79 13.40 -14.13
N LYS A 242 -20.94 13.37 -13.42
CA LYS A 242 -22.21 12.88 -13.98
C LYS A 242 -22.70 13.69 -15.18
N THR A 243 -22.36 14.98 -15.25
CA THR A 243 -22.74 15.86 -16.38
C THR A 243 -21.91 15.62 -17.63
N MET A 244 -20.71 15.02 -17.48
CA MET A 244 -19.89 14.59 -18.60
C MET A 244 -20.53 13.40 -19.32
N LEU A 245 -21.13 12.46 -18.59
CA LEU A 245 -21.79 11.26 -19.11
C LEU A 245 -23.15 11.53 -19.76
N LYS A 246 -23.19 12.37 -20.79
CA LYS A 246 -24.38 12.51 -21.65
C LYS A 246 -24.65 11.18 -22.37
N LYS A 247 -25.92 10.92 -22.73
CA LYS A 247 -26.40 9.63 -23.31
C LYS A 247 -25.66 9.16 -24.58
N ASP A 248 -24.82 9.99 -25.19
CA ASP A 248 -24.17 9.70 -26.47
C ASP A 248 -22.66 9.45 -26.38
N ILE A 249 -22.02 9.53 -25.21
CA ILE A 249 -20.59 9.22 -25.09
C ILE A 249 -20.37 7.73 -25.34
N LYS A 250 -19.53 7.42 -26.35
CA LYS A 250 -19.16 6.04 -26.69
C LYS A 250 -17.88 5.58 -26.02
N SER A 251 -16.94 6.48 -25.75
CA SER A 251 -15.71 6.19 -25.00
C SER A 251 -15.04 7.46 -24.47
N ILE A 252 -14.09 7.29 -23.54
CA ILE A 252 -13.25 8.35 -22.96
C ILE A 252 -11.79 7.88 -22.92
N GLY A 253 -10.87 8.80 -23.17
CA GLY A 253 -9.43 8.62 -22.95
C GLY A 253 -9.00 9.11 -21.57
N PHE A 254 -8.41 8.24 -20.75
CA PHE A 254 -7.71 8.59 -19.53
C PHE A 254 -6.23 8.85 -19.85
N TYR A 255 -5.81 10.11 -19.77
CA TYR A 255 -4.47 10.55 -20.13
C TYR A 255 -3.60 10.71 -18.89
N PHE A 256 -2.65 9.79 -18.70
CA PHE A 256 -1.70 9.78 -17.60
C PHE A 256 -0.42 10.49 -18.00
N SER A 257 -0.08 11.57 -17.30
CA SER A 257 1.05 12.44 -17.67
C SER A 257 1.57 13.24 -16.49
N ALA A 258 2.78 13.80 -16.60
CA ALA A 258 3.33 14.71 -15.59
C ALA A 258 4.16 15.84 -16.18
N HIS A 259 4.16 16.99 -15.53
CA HIS A 259 4.91 18.17 -15.93
C HIS A 259 6.41 17.93 -15.94
N TRP A 260 6.93 17.27 -14.89
CA TRP A 260 8.36 16.99 -14.75
C TRP A 260 8.93 16.06 -15.84
N CYS A 261 8.06 15.32 -16.55
CA CYS A 261 8.43 14.32 -17.53
C CYS A 261 8.59 14.91 -18.95
N THR A 262 9.81 14.90 -19.49
CA THR A 262 10.08 15.46 -20.84
C THR A 262 9.33 14.76 -21.98
N PRO A 263 9.30 13.40 -22.07
CA PRO A 263 8.49 12.71 -23.07
C PRO A 263 7.00 13.07 -22.99
N CYS A 264 6.51 13.32 -21.77
CA CYS A 264 5.14 13.72 -21.50
C CYS A 264 4.81 15.06 -22.15
N ARG A 265 5.61 16.10 -21.89
CA ARG A 265 5.42 17.44 -22.49
C ARG A 265 5.50 17.41 -24.02
N THR A 266 6.31 16.53 -24.61
CA THR A 266 6.35 16.34 -26.07
C THR A 266 5.06 15.74 -26.59
N PHE A 267 4.60 14.63 -26.00
CA PHE A 267 3.36 13.99 -26.44
C PHE A 267 2.11 14.85 -26.17
N THR A 268 2.07 15.64 -25.09
CA THR A 268 0.94 16.55 -24.83
C THR A 268 0.76 17.54 -25.97
N ARG A 269 1.85 18.14 -26.48
CA ARG A 269 1.78 19.08 -27.60
C ARG A 269 1.22 18.41 -28.86
N GLU A 270 1.68 17.21 -29.16
CA GLU A 270 1.17 16.38 -30.27
C GLU A 270 -0.34 16.07 -30.09
N LEU A 271 -0.73 15.61 -28.91
CA LEU A 271 -2.11 15.24 -28.59
C LEU A 271 -3.06 16.44 -28.65
N ILE A 272 -2.63 17.63 -28.21
CA ILE A 272 -3.41 18.87 -28.29
C ILE A 272 -3.75 19.21 -29.75
N GLU A 273 -2.78 19.14 -30.65
CA GLU A 273 -3.01 19.48 -32.06
C GLU A 273 -3.92 18.47 -32.75
N ILE A 274 -3.77 17.19 -32.43
CA ILE A 274 -4.64 16.11 -32.94
C ILE A 274 -6.06 16.27 -32.38
N TYR A 275 -6.19 16.57 -31.08
CA TYR A 275 -7.47 16.81 -30.41
C TYR A 275 -8.24 17.98 -31.04
N LYS A 276 -7.59 19.13 -31.24
CA LYS A 276 -8.20 20.30 -31.92
C LYS A 276 -8.61 19.98 -33.35
N THR A 277 -7.88 19.11 -34.04
CA THR A 277 -8.22 18.67 -35.40
C THR A 277 -9.47 17.78 -35.39
N ALA A 278 -9.57 16.85 -34.45
CA ALA A 278 -10.76 16.00 -34.29
C ALA A 278 -12.02 16.83 -33.96
N GLU A 279 -11.91 17.84 -33.10
CA GLU A 279 -13.00 18.77 -32.80
C GLU A 279 -13.49 19.51 -34.05
N LYS A 280 -12.56 20.00 -34.90
CA LYS A 280 -12.90 20.65 -36.18
C LYS A 280 -13.56 19.68 -37.17
N ASN A 281 -13.23 18.40 -37.12
CA ASN A 281 -13.82 17.36 -37.96
C ASN A 281 -15.21 16.89 -37.46
N SER A 282 -15.83 17.55 -36.48
CA SER A 282 -17.08 17.12 -35.84
C SER A 282 -17.02 15.73 -35.18
N HIS A 283 -15.83 15.28 -34.77
CA HIS A 283 -15.62 14.04 -34.02
C HIS A 283 -14.98 14.34 -32.65
N PRO A 284 -15.69 15.05 -31.74
CA PRO A 284 -15.14 15.37 -30.44
C PRO A 284 -14.89 14.08 -29.66
N PHE A 285 -13.65 13.90 -29.21
CA PHE A 285 -13.27 12.79 -28.34
C PHE A 285 -13.00 13.33 -26.93
N HIS A 286 -13.53 12.67 -25.90
CA HIS A 286 -13.37 13.14 -24.53
C HIS A 286 -12.10 12.59 -23.89
N ILE A 287 -11.31 13.47 -23.29
CA ILE A 287 -10.09 13.13 -22.56
C ILE A 287 -10.24 13.62 -21.11
N ILE A 288 -9.76 12.82 -20.15
CA ILE A 288 -9.60 13.21 -18.74
C ILE A 288 -8.12 13.09 -18.40
N PHE A 289 -7.51 14.21 -17.99
CA PHE A 289 -6.14 14.23 -17.52
C PHE A 289 -6.04 13.64 -16.10
N ILE A 290 -5.15 12.67 -15.93
CA ILE A 290 -4.78 12.06 -14.66
C ILE A 290 -3.31 12.40 -14.38
N SER A 291 -3.10 13.24 -13.37
CA SER A 291 -1.78 13.75 -13.04
C SER A 291 -0.90 12.71 -12.36
N CYS A 292 0.35 12.64 -12.79
CA CYS A 292 1.45 11.93 -12.12
C CYS A 292 2.48 12.93 -11.55
N ASP A 293 2.11 14.21 -11.43
CA ASP A 293 2.89 15.21 -10.70
C ASP A 293 2.85 14.96 -9.20
N ARG A 294 3.82 15.53 -8.48
CA ARG A 294 4.03 15.28 -7.05
C ARG A 294 3.48 16.39 -6.16
N ASP A 295 3.08 17.50 -6.76
CA ASP A 295 2.64 18.69 -6.07
C ASP A 295 1.53 19.41 -6.88
N GLN A 296 0.70 20.15 -6.15
CA GLN A 296 -0.47 20.85 -6.69
C GLN A 296 -0.09 21.94 -7.70
N GLU A 297 1.07 22.59 -7.51
CA GLU A 297 1.54 23.67 -8.37
C GLU A 297 1.90 23.14 -9.76
N SER A 298 2.74 22.11 -9.84
CA SER A 298 3.11 21.42 -11.08
C SER A 298 1.87 20.88 -11.80
N PHE A 299 0.94 20.30 -11.05
CA PHE A 299 -0.34 19.84 -11.60
C PHE A 299 -1.15 20.98 -12.23
N ASN A 300 -1.34 22.09 -11.51
CA ASN A 300 -2.12 23.23 -12.00
C ASN A 300 -1.47 23.84 -13.25
N ASN A 301 -0.16 24.07 -13.21
CA ASN A 301 0.61 24.64 -14.32
C ASN A 301 0.44 23.79 -15.59
N TYR A 302 0.68 22.48 -15.49
CA TYR A 302 0.64 21.61 -16.66
C TYR A 302 -0.76 21.36 -17.19
N ARG A 303 -1.74 21.25 -16.30
CA ARG A 303 -3.15 21.14 -16.66
C ARG A 303 -3.65 22.37 -17.44
N SER A 304 -3.14 23.56 -17.13
CA SER A 304 -3.54 24.81 -17.81
C SER A 304 -3.15 24.83 -19.29
N GLU A 305 -2.18 24.00 -19.70
CA GLU A 305 -1.77 23.87 -21.10
C GLU A 305 -2.74 23.01 -21.94
N MET A 306 -3.61 22.22 -21.30
CA MET A 306 -4.42 21.19 -21.96
C MET A 306 -5.86 21.66 -22.22
N PRO A 307 -6.51 21.30 -23.34
CA PRO A 307 -7.88 21.70 -23.67
C PRO A 307 -8.96 20.79 -23.05
N TRP A 308 -8.60 19.90 -22.12
CA TRP A 308 -9.50 18.90 -21.53
C TRP A 308 -9.48 18.95 -20.00
N PRO A 309 -10.56 18.51 -19.32
CA PRO A 309 -10.63 18.53 -17.86
C PRO A 309 -9.66 17.53 -17.21
N ALA A 310 -9.41 17.70 -15.92
CA ALA A 310 -8.56 16.81 -15.13
C ALA A 310 -9.29 16.22 -13.92
N ALA A 311 -8.94 15.01 -13.55
CA ALA A 311 -9.27 14.51 -12.22
C ALA A 311 -8.41 15.25 -11.18
N PRO A 312 -8.98 15.64 -10.03
CA PRO A 312 -8.20 16.07 -8.87
C PRO A 312 -7.09 15.07 -8.55
N MET A 313 -5.90 15.55 -8.14
CA MET A 313 -4.71 14.69 -7.93
C MET A 313 -5.00 13.51 -7.00
N ASN A 314 -5.78 13.76 -5.95
CA ASN A 314 -6.19 12.75 -5.00
C ASN A 314 -7.12 11.70 -5.65
N SER A 315 -8.25 12.08 -6.25
CA SER A 315 -9.18 11.11 -6.84
C SER A 315 -8.64 10.41 -8.09
N GLY A 316 -7.70 11.02 -8.82
CA GLY A 316 -7.01 10.41 -9.96
C GLY A 316 -6.21 9.14 -9.61
N SER A 317 -5.74 9.02 -8.37
CA SER A 317 -4.97 7.86 -7.89
C SER A 317 -5.77 6.54 -7.96
N VAL A 318 -7.10 6.60 -7.81
CA VAL A 318 -7.99 5.43 -7.94
C VAL A 318 -7.88 4.84 -9.34
N LEU A 319 -7.90 5.69 -10.37
CA LEU A 319 -7.75 5.25 -11.76
C LEU A 319 -6.34 4.73 -12.05
N MET A 320 -5.31 5.39 -11.52
CA MET A 320 -3.93 4.89 -11.67
C MET A 320 -3.80 3.45 -11.16
N ARG A 321 -4.41 3.14 -10.01
CA ARG A 321 -4.40 1.77 -9.46
C ARG A 321 -5.28 0.81 -10.24
N TYR A 322 -6.50 1.21 -10.60
CA TYR A 322 -7.41 0.40 -11.42
C TYR A 322 -6.76 -0.07 -12.73
N PHE A 323 -6.10 0.86 -13.43
CA PHE A 323 -5.42 0.54 -14.68
C PHE A 323 -4.04 -0.11 -14.49
N GLN A 324 -3.63 -0.39 -13.24
CA GLN A 324 -2.31 -0.92 -12.88
C GLN A 324 -1.17 -0.07 -13.48
N PHE A 325 -1.36 1.24 -13.46
CA PHE A 325 -0.55 2.18 -14.22
C PHE A 325 0.89 2.30 -13.70
N SER A 326 1.13 1.95 -12.42
CA SER A 326 2.46 1.90 -11.80
C SER A 326 3.47 0.99 -12.53
N VAL A 327 3.04 0.21 -13.52
CA VAL A 327 3.87 -0.76 -14.25
C VAL A 327 4.34 -0.28 -15.64
N LYS A 328 3.72 0.75 -16.25
CA LYS A 328 3.87 1.02 -17.71
C LYS A 328 4.51 2.35 -18.12
N GLY A 329 4.80 3.25 -17.18
CA GLY A 329 5.48 4.53 -17.45
C GLY A 329 4.59 5.59 -18.13
N ILE A 330 4.99 6.86 -18.03
CA ILE A 330 4.30 8.02 -18.62
C ILE A 330 5.08 8.59 -19.83
N PRO A 331 4.42 9.24 -20.80
CA PRO A 331 2.97 9.41 -20.94
C PRO A 331 2.22 8.14 -21.37
N SER A 332 0.94 8.03 -21.00
CA SER A 332 0.04 6.97 -21.46
C SER A 332 -1.38 7.47 -21.66
N LEU A 333 -2.07 6.91 -22.65
CA LEU A 333 -3.48 7.19 -22.94
C LEU A 333 -4.22 5.85 -22.98
N ILE A 334 -5.15 5.65 -22.05
CA ILE A 334 -5.99 4.45 -21.98
C ILE A 334 -7.40 4.82 -22.40
N VAL A 335 -7.94 4.13 -23.40
CA VAL A 335 -9.26 4.43 -23.96
C VAL A 335 -10.25 3.37 -23.51
N VAL A 336 -11.37 3.82 -22.94
CA VAL A 336 -12.41 2.98 -22.36
C VAL A 336 -13.77 3.34 -22.94
N SER A 337 -14.49 2.37 -23.48
CA SER A 337 -15.86 2.55 -23.96
C SER A 337 -16.85 2.77 -22.81
N SER A 338 -18.05 3.22 -23.14
CA SER A 338 -19.12 3.48 -22.18
C SER A 338 -19.50 2.24 -21.33
N ASP A 339 -19.42 1.05 -21.91
CA ASP A 339 -19.67 -0.22 -21.22
C ASP A 339 -18.47 -0.72 -20.39
N GLY A 340 -17.35 0.00 -20.39
CA GLY A 340 -16.15 -0.35 -19.65
C GLY A 340 -15.13 -1.21 -20.41
N THR A 341 -15.38 -1.51 -21.69
CA THR A 341 -14.41 -2.23 -22.52
C THR A 341 -13.20 -1.34 -22.78
N ILE A 342 -12.00 -1.88 -22.57
CA ILE A 342 -10.77 -1.17 -22.92
C ILE A 342 -10.61 -1.26 -24.44
N LEU A 343 -10.73 -0.11 -25.10
CA LEU A 343 -10.53 0.01 -26.54
C LEU A 343 -9.06 0.14 -26.90
N SER A 344 -8.23 0.64 -25.98
CA SER A 344 -6.78 0.62 -26.11
C SER A 344 -6.08 0.91 -24.79
N ARG A 345 -5.03 0.15 -24.46
CA ARG A 345 -4.03 0.50 -23.43
C ARG A 345 -2.81 1.24 -23.98
N HIS A 346 -2.77 1.41 -25.31
CA HIS A 346 -1.65 1.90 -26.10
C HIS A 346 -2.03 3.17 -26.86
N GLY A 347 -2.92 3.98 -26.30
CA GLY A 347 -3.47 5.15 -26.97
C GLY A 347 -2.40 6.15 -27.41
N ARG A 348 -1.28 6.24 -26.68
CA ARG A 348 -0.12 7.05 -27.11
C ARG A 348 0.41 6.59 -28.46
N ASP A 349 0.70 5.30 -28.58
CA ASP A 349 1.29 4.69 -29.77
C ASP A 349 0.31 4.76 -30.95
N HIS A 350 -0.97 4.55 -30.67
CA HIS A 350 -2.05 4.71 -31.65
C HIS A 350 -2.19 6.15 -32.14
N VAL A 351 -2.09 7.14 -31.26
CA VAL A 351 -2.12 8.56 -31.66
C VAL A 351 -0.90 8.88 -32.54
N THR A 352 0.30 8.44 -32.17
CA THR A 352 1.51 8.66 -32.97
C THR A 352 1.46 7.96 -34.33
N LYS A 353 0.86 6.76 -34.43
CA LYS A 353 0.75 6.02 -35.70
C LYS A 353 -0.40 6.51 -36.59
N PHE A 354 -1.58 6.73 -36.02
CA PHE A 354 -2.82 6.97 -36.78
C PHE A 354 -3.29 8.43 -36.76
N GLY A 355 -2.70 9.29 -35.91
CA GLY A 355 -3.05 10.69 -35.81
C GLY A 355 -4.52 10.91 -35.42
N VAL A 356 -5.18 11.82 -36.12
CA VAL A 356 -6.61 12.16 -35.90
C VAL A 356 -7.55 10.97 -36.04
N LYS A 357 -7.22 9.99 -36.90
CA LYS A 357 -8.05 8.80 -37.10
C LYS A 357 -8.20 7.99 -35.81
N ALA A 358 -7.21 8.00 -34.92
CA ALA A 358 -7.32 7.31 -33.64
C ALA A 358 -8.49 7.87 -32.80
N LEU A 359 -8.57 9.20 -32.68
CA LEU A 359 -9.62 9.88 -31.92
C LEU A 359 -10.98 9.74 -32.61
N GLU A 360 -11.03 9.82 -33.95
CA GLU A 360 -12.24 9.60 -34.73
C GLU A 360 -12.82 8.20 -34.50
N THR A 361 -12.00 7.14 -34.58
CA THR A 361 -12.42 5.75 -34.30
C THR A 361 -12.90 5.59 -32.86
N TRP A 362 -12.14 6.10 -31.88
CA TRP A 362 -12.53 5.97 -30.48
C TRP A 362 -13.81 6.76 -30.15
N SER A 363 -14.04 7.91 -30.76
CA SER A 363 -15.27 8.70 -30.57
C SER A 363 -16.54 7.91 -30.92
N GLN A 364 -16.42 6.90 -31.79
CA GLN A 364 -17.51 6.00 -32.19
C GLN A 364 -17.62 4.76 -31.27
N GLY A 365 -16.68 4.58 -30.33
CA GLY A 365 -16.61 3.45 -29.41
C GLY A 365 -15.94 2.22 -30.01
N GLU A 366 -15.21 2.39 -31.11
CA GLU A 366 -14.61 1.30 -31.86
C GLU A 366 -13.14 1.08 -31.47
N LYS A 367 -12.67 -0.18 -31.63
CA LYS A 367 -11.25 -0.49 -31.50
C LYS A 367 -10.51 -0.14 -32.79
N LEU A 368 -9.29 0.36 -32.65
CA LEU A 368 -8.37 0.40 -33.78
C LEU A 368 -7.93 -1.02 -34.13
N PRO A 369 -7.60 -1.31 -35.39
CA PRO A 369 -7.07 -2.62 -35.76
C PRO A 369 -5.74 -2.85 -35.03
N HIS A 370 -5.61 -4.03 -34.41
CA HIS A 370 -4.32 -4.47 -33.86
C HIS A 370 -3.27 -4.45 -34.98
N PRO A 371 -2.14 -3.74 -34.81
CA PRO A 371 -1.07 -3.76 -35.80
C PRO A 371 -0.57 -5.19 -35.97
N PRO A 372 -0.34 -5.66 -37.21
CA PRO A 372 0.28 -6.97 -37.39
C PRO A 372 1.67 -7.03 -36.69
N PRO A 373 2.14 -8.23 -36.31
CA PRO A 373 3.39 -8.48 -35.56
C PRO A 373 4.61 -7.65 -35.97
N ASP A 374 4.74 -7.40 -37.26
CA ASP A 374 5.84 -6.70 -37.92
C ASP A 374 5.70 -5.17 -37.93
N GLU A 375 4.51 -4.62 -37.64
CA GLU A 375 4.23 -3.18 -37.67
C GLU A 375 3.97 -2.55 -36.30
N TYR A 376 4.05 -3.31 -35.21
CA TYR A 376 3.79 -2.79 -33.86
C TYR A 376 4.93 -1.92 -33.36
N ILE A 377 4.61 -0.79 -32.72
CA ILE A 377 5.58 0.20 -32.28
C ILE A 377 5.71 0.12 -30.75
N TRP A 378 6.91 -0.23 -30.27
CA TRP A 378 7.26 -0.21 -28.86
C TRP A 378 7.94 1.12 -28.51
N SER A 379 7.13 2.12 -28.16
CA SER A 379 7.58 3.52 -28.13
C SER A 379 8.69 3.89 -27.13
N TYR A 380 8.96 3.05 -26.14
CA TYR A 380 10.03 3.26 -25.15
C TYR A 380 11.13 2.19 -25.22
N VAL A 381 11.07 1.31 -26.21
CA VAL A 381 12.00 0.21 -26.36
C VAL A 381 13.03 0.60 -27.41
N ARG A 382 14.30 0.36 -27.08
CA ARG A 382 15.44 0.56 -27.96
C ARG A 382 16.07 -0.81 -28.21
N CYS A 383 16.30 -1.16 -29.46
CA CYS A 383 17.03 -2.37 -29.79
C CYS A 383 18.52 -2.19 -29.45
N ASP A 384 19.09 -3.02 -28.58
CA ASP A 384 20.51 -2.97 -28.20
C ASP A 384 21.46 -3.37 -29.35
N GLY A 385 20.97 -4.15 -30.32
CA GLY A 385 21.77 -4.61 -31.45
C GLY A 385 21.94 -3.58 -32.58
N CYS A 386 20.95 -2.73 -32.82
CA CYS A 386 20.97 -1.74 -33.91
C CYS A 386 20.61 -0.30 -33.50
N ASN A 387 20.36 -0.08 -32.21
CA ASN A 387 19.97 1.21 -31.64
C ASN A 387 18.66 1.80 -32.17
N MET A 388 17.83 1.00 -32.87
CA MET A 388 16.50 1.40 -33.35
C MET A 388 15.62 1.78 -32.15
N ALA A 389 15.08 2.99 -32.17
CA ALA A 389 14.12 3.49 -31.19
C ALA A 389 13.14 4.47 -31.88
N PRO A 390 11.81 4.28 -31.75
CA PRO A 390 11.16 3.17 -31.05
C PRO A 390 11.36 1.83 -31.80
N LEU A 391 11.32 0.71 -31.08
CA LEU A 391 11.43 -0.61 -31.70
C LEU A 391 10.15 -0.92 -32.50
N ILE A 392 10.30 -1.23 -33.78
CA ILE A 392 9.18 -1.59 -34.67
C ILE A 392 9.23 -3.09 -34.95
N GLY A 393 8.08 -3.75 -34.82
CA GLY A 393 7.89 -5.18 -35.02
C GLY A 393 7.97 -5.99 -33.73
N GLN A 394 8.44 -7.23 -33.84
CA GLN A 394 8.54 -8.12 -32.69
C GLN A 394 9.71 -7.72 -31.77
N ARG A 395 9.44 -7.74 -30.46
CA ARG A 395 10.40 -7.46 -29.39
C ARG A 395 10.86 -8.75 -28.75
N TYR A 396 12.17 -8.90 -28.61
CA TYR A 396 12.79 -10.03 -27.94
C TYR A 396 13.57 -9.53 -26.73
N ILE A 397 13.46 -10.19 -25.58
CA ILE A 397 14.22 -9.83 -24.38
C ILE A 397 15.14 -10.98 -23.96
N CYS A 398 16.30 -10.65 -23.42
CA CYS A 398 17.18 -11.61 -22.76
C CYS A 398 16.89 -11.59 -21.25
N PRO A 399 16.38 -12.68 -20.66
CA PRO A 399 16.12 -12.74 -19.22
C PRO A 399 17.40 -12.77 -18.38
N THR A 400 18.54 -13.10 -18.99
CA THR A 400 19.84 -13.21 -18.31
C THR A 400 20.59 -11.89 -18.24
N CYS A 401 20.58 -11.10 -19.32
CA CYS A 401 21.42 -9.89 -19.41
C CYS A 401 20.87 -8.67 -18.68
N GLY A 402 19.58 -8.67 -18.29
CA GLY A 402 18.93 -7.53 -17.64
C GLY A 402 18.84 -6.29 -18.56
N ASN A 403 17.62 -5.91 -18.94
CA ASN A 403 17.36 -4.78 -19.87
C ASN A 403 17.99 -4.91 -21.26
N TYR A 404 18.22 -6.13 -21.75
CA TYR A 404 18.74 -6.35 -23.11
C TYR A 404 17.62 -6.78 -24.06
N GLU A 405 17.38 -5.98 -25.10
CA GLU A 405 16.21 -6.04 -25.97
C GLU A 405 16.61 -5.98 -27.44
N LEU A 406 16.06 -6.87 -28.27
CA LEU A 406 16.37 -6.97 -29.70
C LEU A 406 15.11 -6.89 -30.57
N CYS A 407 15.25 -6.29 -31.75
CA CYS A 407 14.27 -6.41 -32.83
C CYS A 407 14.46 -7.73 -33.60
N SER A 408 13.47 -8.15 -34.40
CA SER A 408 13.54 -9.38 -35.21
C SER A 408 14.79 -9.49 -36.09
N ALA A 409 15.33 -8.37 -36.59
CA ALA A 409 16.53 -8.39 -37.42
C ALA A 409 17.81 -8.64 -36.61
N CYS A 410 17.86 -8.19 -35.36
CA CYS A 410 19.00 -8.40 -34.47
C CYS A 410 18.92 -9.74 -33.74
N GLU A 411 17.73 -10.22 -33.41
CA GLU A 411 17.51 -11.55 -32.86
C GLU A 411 18.09 -12.64 -33.78
N LYS A 412 17.84 -12.55 -35.09
CA LYS A 412 18.38 -13.48 -36.10
C LYS A 412 19.91 -13.53 -36.17
N LYS A 413 20.61 -12.51 -35.69
CA LYS A 413 22.08 -12.49 -35.66
C LYS A 413 22.65 -13.32 -34.51
N GLY A 414 21.80 -13.76 -33.59
CA GLY A 414 22.17 -14.52 -32.41
C GLY A 414 22.61 -13.62 -31.25
N HIS A 415 22.28 -14.08 -30.05
CA HIS A 415 22.77 -13.56 -28.78
C HIS A 415 23.21 -14.76 -27.92
N GLU A 416 24.18 -14.57 -27.02
CA GLU A 416 24.80 -15.65 -26.24
C GLU A 416 23.78 -16.39 -25.34
N HIS A 417 22.75 -15.68 -24.88
CA HIS A 417 21.68 -16.25 -24.06
C HIS A 417 20.38 -16.45 -24.86
N PRO A 418 19.51 -17.39 -24.45
CA PRO A 418 18.19 -17.55 -25.04
C PRO A 418 17.37 -16.27 -24.96
N LEU A 419 16.76 -15.89 -26.08
CA LEU A 419 15.87 -14.74 -26.18
C LEU A 419 14.40 -15.18 -26.07
N VAL A 420 13.59 -14.38 -25.40
CA VAL A 420 12.15 -14.60 -25.24
C VAL A 420 11.40 -13.58 -26.06
N LEU A 421 10.58 -14.05 -27.01
CA LEU A 421 9.62 -13.20 -27.73
C LEU A 421 8.63 -12.60 -26.74
N GLN A 422 8.59 -11.28 -26.68
CA GLN A 422 7.56 -10.57 -25.93
C GLN A 422 6.28 -10.54 -26.76
N PRO A 423 5.16 -11.05 -26.22
CA PRO A 423 3.89 -10.93 -26.91
C PRO A 423 3.57 -9.45 -27.09
N GLN A 424 2.94 -9.11 -28.22
CA GLN A 424 2.30 -7.81 -28.32
C GLN A 424 1.30 -7.70 -27.16
N PRO A 425 1.25 -6.56 -26.47
CA PRO A 425 0.22 -6.35 -25.48
C PRO A 425 -1.16 -6.49 -26.13
N ASP A 426 -2.01 -7.32 -25.55
CA ASP A 426 -3.43 -7.36 -25.91
C ASP A 426 -4.10 -6.02 -25.53
N ASP A 427 -5.08 -5.58 -26.32
CA ASP A 427 -5.82 -4.32 -26.13
C ASP A 427 -6.61 -4.26 -24.81
#